data_AF-A0A8J4QTR2-F1
#
_entry.id   AF-A0A8J4QTR2-F1
#
_cell.length_a   1.000
_cell.length_b   1.000
_cell.length_c   1.000
_cell.angle_alpha   90.00
_cell.angle_beta   90.00
_cell.angle_gamma   90.00
#
_symmetry.space_group_name_H-M   'P 1'
#
loop_
_entity.id
_entity.type
_entity.pdbx_description
1 polymer ?
#
loop_
_entity_poly.entity_id
_entity_poly.type
_entity_poly.pdbx_seq_one_letter_code
_entity_poly.pdbx_strand_id
1 'polypeptide(L)' 'MVSFRFHQYQVVECALPTKSDEHPKIYRMKLWTTNEVRAKSKLWYFLRKLKKVKKSNGQVLAINEIFEKNPTKKSEKR' A
#
# COMPACT_ATOMS: atom_id res chain seq x y z
N MET A 1 -28.71 1.87 0.68
CA MET A 1 -27.68 1.49 1.67
C MET A 1 -26.41 1.13 0.90
N VAL A 2 -25.36 1.95 0.94
CA VAL A 2 -24.15 1.71 0.14
C VAL A 2 -23.35 0.58 0.79
N SER A 3 -23.30 -0.58 0.13
CA SER A 3 -22.45 -1.70 0.56
C SER A 3 -21.01 -1.40 0.18
N PHE A 4 -20.17 -1.03 1.16
CA PHE A 4 -18.74 -0.87 0.95
C PHE A 4 -18.07 -2.24 0.96
N ARG A 5 -17.81 -2.80 -0.22
CA ARG A 5 -16.94 -3.96 -0.35
C ARG A 5 -15.49 -3.52 -0.17
N PHE A 6 -14.77 -4.21 0.71
CA PHE A 6 -13.35 -3.99 0.91
C PHE A 6 -12.58 -4.86 -0.07
N HIS A 7 -11.62 -4.24 -0.74
CA HIS A 7 -10.70 -4.89 -1.65
C HIS A 7 -9.30 -4.85 -1.04
N GLN A 8 -8.51 -5.88 -1.30
CA GLN A 8 -7.14 -5.92 -0.85
C GLN A 8 -6.27 -5.17 -1.86
N TYR A 9 -5.57 -4.14 -1.42
CA TYR A 9 -4.62 -3.40 -2.23
C TYR A 9 -3.21 -3.64 -1.72
N GLN A 10 -2.29 -3.83 -2.67
CA GLN A 10 -0.86 -3.80 -2.45
C GLN A 10 -0.31 -2.50 -3.04
N VAL A 11 0.21 -1.65 -2.17
CA VAL A 11 0.83 -0.38 -2.57
C VAL A 11 2.32 -0.47 -2.34
N VAL A 12 3.09 -0.10 -3.37
CA VAL A 12 4.56 -0.06 -3.35
C VAL A 12 4.99 1.38 -3.53
N GLU A 13 5.91 1.82 -2.68
CA GLU A 13 6.46 3.17 -2.69
C GLU A 13 7.97 3.13 -2.44
N CYS A 14 8.68 4.11 -2.96
CA CYS A 14 10.06 4.37 -2.61
C CYS A 14 10.23 5.84 -2.17
N ALA A 15 11.17 6.10 -1.27
CA ALA A 15 11.59 7.48 -1.04
C ALA A 15 12.26 8.06 -2.30
N LEU A 16 12.24 9.38 -2.46
CA LEU A 16 12.92 10.02 -3.58
C LEU A 16 14.45 9.90 -3.42
N PRO A 17 15.19 9.59 -4.50
CA PRO A 17 16.64 9.52 -4.46
C PRO A 17 17.20 10.91 -4.11
N THR A 18 18.11 10.94 -3.13
CA THR A 18 18.77 12.17 -2.69
C THR A 18 20.28 11.97 -2.83
N LYS A 19 21.07 13.04 -2.95
CA LYS A 19 22.54 12.96 -3.08
C LYS A 19 23.23 12.13 -1.97
N SER A 20 22.58 12.00 -0.81
CA SER A 20 23.08 11.20 0.32
C SER A 20 22.62 9.74 0.30
N ASP A 21 21.56 9.41 -0.41
CA ASP A 21 20.95 8.08 -0.48
C ASP A 21 20.56 7.77 -1.93
N GLU A 22 21.50 7.18 -2.67
CA GLU A 22 21.33 6.85 -4.09
C GLU A 22 20.32 5.72 -4.32
N HIS A 23 20.19 4.81 -3.34
CA HIS A 23 19.28 3.66 -3.40
C HIS A 23 18.27 3.68 -2.24
N PRO A 24 17.22 4.50 -2.33
CA PRO A 24 16.20 4.59 -1.29
C PRO A 24 15.49 3.25 -1.07
N LYS A 25 15.11 3.00 0.19
CA LYS A 25 14.45 1.77 0.58
C LYS A 25 13.01 1.72 0.03
N ILE A 26 12.69 0.62 -0.64
CA ILE A 26 11.34 0.35 -1.15
C ILE A 26 10.46 -0.20 -0.02
N TYR A 27 9.32 0.43 0.19
CA TYR A 27 8.29 0.00 1.12
C TYR A 27 7.11 -0.63 0.38
N ARG A 28 6.61 -1.74 0.92
CA ARG A 28 5.41 -2.42 0.43
C ARG A 28 4.41 -2.56 1.55
N MET A 29 3.19 -2.12 1.31
CA MET A 29 2.08 -2.24 2.25
C MET A 29 0.92 -2.97 1.61
N LYS A 30 0.36 -3.94 2.33
CA LYS A 30 -0.92 -4.57 1.98
C LYS A 30 -1.98 -4.06 2.93
N LEU A 31 -3.09 -3.57 2.40
CA LEU A 31 -4.20 -3.03 3.19
C LEU A 31 -5.54 -3.33 2.54
N TRP A 32 -6.57 -3.45 3.37
CA TRP A 32 -7.96 -3.58 2.94
C TRP A 32 -8.59 -2.20 2.87
N THR A 33 -8.99 -1.78 1.68
CA THR A 33 -9.66 -0.48 1.46
C THR A 33 -10.74 -0.60 0.41
N THR A 34 -11.63 0.38 0.37
CA THR A 34 -12.70 0.40 -0.63
C THR A 34 -12.18 0.78 -2.01
N ASN A 35 -11.28 1.78 -2.09
CA ASN A 35 -10.82 2.36 -3.35
C ASN A 35 -9.31 2.63 -3.30
N GLU A 36 -8.68 2.69 -4.46
CA GLU A 36 -7.25 3.02 -4.65
C GLU A 36 -6.84 4.36 -3.99
N VAL A 37 -7.68 5.39 -4.11
CA VAL A 37 -7.40 6.72 -3.53
C VAL A 37 -7.27 6.66 -2.00
N ARG A 38 -8.14 5.87 -1.35
CA ARG A 38 -8.05 5.66 0.11
C ARG A 38 -6.81 4.84 0.47
N ALA A 39 -6.42 3.89 -0.40
CA ALA A 39 -5.18 3.14 -0.22
C ALA A 39 -3.95 4.05 -0.23
N LYS A 40 -3.84 4.95 -1.22
CA LYS A 40 -2.79 5.99 -1.28
C LYS A 40 -2.75 6.83 0.00
N SER A 41 -3.89 7.33 0.44
CA SER A 41 -3.96 8.17 1.65
C SER A 41 -3.52 7.42 2.92
N LYS A 42 -3.97 6.16 3.08
CA LYS A 42 -3.58 5.35 4.24
C LYS A 42 -2.11 4.99 4.26
N LEU A 43 -1.51 4.68 3.11
CA LEU A 43 -0.07 4.47 3.01
C LEU A 43 0.72 5.65 3.60
N TRP A 44 0.45 6.88 3.14
CA TRP A 44 1.13 8.08 3.64
C TRP A 44 0.91 8.33 5.13
N TYR A 45 -0.29 8.03 5.64
CA TYR A 45 -0.57 8.10 7.06
C TYR A 45 0.35 7.17 7.88
N PHE A 46 0.50 5.91 7.44
CA PHE A 46 1.35 4.94 8.14
C PHE A 46 2.83 5.26 8.01
N LEU A 47 3.29 5.67 6.82
CA LEU A 47 4.70 6.05 6.63
C LEU A 47 5.10 7.28 7.43
N ARG A 48 4.21 8.27 7.53
CA ARG A 48 4.44 9.43 8.41
C ARG A 48 4.53 9.02 9.87
N LYS A 49 3.71 8.07 10.33
CA LYS A 49 3.69 7.61 11.73
C LYS A 49 4.89 6.71 12.08
N LEU A 50 5.30 5.82 11.18
CA LEU A 50 6.32 4.81 11.45
C LEU A 50 7.73 5.24 11.03
N LYS A 51 7.87 5.92 9.89
CA LYS A 51 9.16 6.24 9.26
C LYS A 51 9.41 7.73 9.10
N LYS A 52 8.48 8.59 9.53
CA LYS A 52 8.55 10.07 9.39
C LYS A 52 8.74 10.54 7.93
N VAL A 53 8.36 9.70 6.96
CA VAL A 53 8.42 10.05 5.53
C VAL A 53 7.22 10.92 5.17
N LYS A 54 7.47 11.99 4.44
CA LYS A 54 6.45 12.90 3.91
C LYS A 54 6.07 12.51 2.49
N LYS A 55 4.83 12.80 2.10
CA LYS A 55 4.34 12.62 0.72
C LYS A 55 5.19 13.34 -0.33
N SER A 56 5.76 14.50 0.01
CA SER A 56 6.65 15.26 -0.87
C SER A 56 7.99 14.56 -1.14
N ASN A 57 8.41 13.65 -0.25
CA ASN A 57 9.73 13.04 -0.25
C ASN A 57 9.68 11.58 -0.70
N GLY A 58 8.55 11.10 -1.19
CA GLY A 58 8.40 9.73 -1.68
C GLY A 58 7.54 9.67 -2.93
N GLN A 59 7.69 8.58 -3.67
CA GLN A 59 7.02 8.33 -4.93
C GLN A 59 6.33 6.97 -4.87
N VAL A 60 5.02 6.97 -5.14
CA VAL A 60 4.28 5.72 -5.30
C VAL A 60 4.69 5.09 -6.62
N LEU A 61 5.24 3.88 -6.55
CA LEU A 61 5.72 3.13 -7.72
C LEU A 61 4.58 2.37 -8.39
N ALA A 62 3.77 1.67 -7.59
CA ALA A 62 2.69 0.84 -8.10
C ALA A 62 1.58 0.65 -7.06
N ILE A 63 0.35 0.52 -7.55
CA ILE A 63 -0.80 0.11 -6.74
C ILE A 63 -1.49 -1.03 -7.48
N ASN A 64 -1.45 -2.19 -6.84
CA ASN A 64 -2.00 -3.41 -7.40
C ASN A 64 -3.18 -3.83 -6.53
N GLU A 65 -4.33 -4.07 -7.14
CA GLU A 65 -5.43 -4.74 -6.48
C GLU A 65 -5.16 -6.25 -6.46
N ILE A 66 -5.27 -6.85 -5.28
CA ILE A 66 -5.11 -8.29 -5.10
C ILE A 66 -6.51 -8.91 -5.11
N PHE A 67 -6.78 -9.70 -6.15
CA PHE A 67 -7.93 -10.59 -6.20
C PHE A 67 -7.53 -11.98 -5.74
N GLU A 68 -8.29 -12.54 -4.79
CA GLU A 68 -8.08 -13.91 -4.34
C GLU A 68 -8.47 -14.88 -5.47
N LYS A 69 -7.53 -15.73 -5.89
CA LYS A 69 -7.75 -16.66 -7.01
C LYS A 69 -8.88 -17.65 -6.74
N ASN A 70 -9.13 -17.99 -5.47
CA ASN A 70 -10.16 -18.94 -5.05
C ASN A 70 -10.94 -18.37 -3.85
N PRO A 71 -11.96 -17.53 -4.06
CA PRO A 71 -12.70 -16.88 -2.97
C PRO A 71 -13.55 -17.86 -2.12
N THR A 72 -13.81 -19.07 -2.63
CA THR A 72 -14.69 -20.07 -1.99
C THR A 72 -13.95 -21.22 -1.32
N LYS A 73 -12.63 -21.36 -1.54
CA LYS A 73 -11.85 -22.39 -0.85
C LYS A 73 -11.42 -21.86 0.51
N LYS A 74 -11.93 -22.47 1.58
CA LYS A 74 -11.43 -22.25 2.95
C LYS A 74 -9.94 -22.59 2.96
N SER A 75 -9.11 -21.67 3.46
CA SER A 75 -7.68 -21.90 3.61
C SER A 75 -7.47 -22.97 4.69
N GLU A 76 -7.22 -24.19 4.23
CA GLU A 76 -6.84 -25.30 5.11
C GLU A 76 -5.44 -25.01 5.65
N LYS A 77 -5.40 -24.51 6.89
CA LYS A 77 -4.16 -24.27 7.62
C LYS A 77 -3.53 -25.62 7.96
N ARG A 78 -2.36 -25.88 7.39
CA ARG A 78 -1.41 -26.85 7.95
C ARG A 78 -0.65 -26.22 9.11
#